data_AF-A0A4C1T8P3-F1
#
_entry.id   AF-A0A4C1T8P3-F1
#
_cell.length_a   1.000
_cell.length_b   1.000
_cell.length_c   1.000
_cell.angle_alpha   90.00
_cell.angle_beta   90.00
_cell.angle_gamma   90.00
#
_symmetry.space_group_name_H-M   'P 1'
#
loop_
_entity.id
_entity.type
_entity.pdbx_description
1 polymer ?
#
loop_
_entity_poly.entity_id
_entity_poly.type
_entity_poly.pdbx_seq_one_letter_code
_entity_poly.pdbx_strand_id
1 'polypeptide(L)'
;MHKDKFPEDKLVCLAQVFTNMEFMGCKYPAETMRMVAELSQEVAKDFRSERATRLKRTFVAASDAAEARAKGRKSSQTANGIHSTTSMQGKTRKDLVVKLQVNLLPKKTESVDFSGL
;
A
#
# COMPACT_ATOMS: atom_id res chain seq x y z
N MET A 1 -13.18 17.48 -11.76
CA MET A 1 -13.73 17.81 -13.09
C MET A 1 -14.71 16.71 -13.51
N HIS A 2 -15.67 17.00 -14.40
CA HIS A 2 -16.85 16.19 -14.84
C HIS A 2 -18.22 16.51 -14.21
N LYS A 3 -18.31 17.51 -13.32
CA LYS A 3 -19.58 17.90 -12.66
C LYS A 3 -20.66 18.37 -13.63
N ASP A 4 -20.26 18.94 -14.78
CA ASP A 4 -21.21 19.52 -15.76
C ASP A 4 -21.55 18.55 -16.90
N LYS A 5 -20.93 17.36 -16.94
CA LYS A 5 -21.11 16.37 -18.03
C LYS A 5 -22.05 15.22 -17.66
N PHE A 6 -22.26 14.98 -16.38
CA PHE A 6 -23.07 13.89 -15.87
C PHE A 6 -24.00 14.40 -14.77
N PRO A 7 -25.23 13.86 -14.67
CA PRO A 7 -26.06 14.10 -13.50
C PRO A 7 -25.35 13.62 -12.24
N GLU A 8 -25.61 14.29 -11.12
CA GLU A 8 -24.90 14.06 -9.86
C GLU A 8 -24.94 12.60 -9.41
N ASP A 9 -26.12 11.98 -9.46
CA ASP A 9 -26.31 10.57 -9.08
C ASP A 9 -25.41 9.61 -9.86
N LYS A 10 -25.25 9.88 -11.16
CA LYS A 10 -24.39 9.07 -12.03
C LYS A 10 -22.92 9.29 -11.70
N LEU A 11 -22.53 10.52 -11.36
CA LEU A 11 -21.16 10.84 -10.97
C LEU A 11 -20.80 10.19 -9.62
N VAL A 12 -21.70 10.21 -8.64
CA VAL A 12 -21.54 9.54 -7.35
C VAL A 12 -21.39 8.03 -7.54
N CYS A 13 -22.26 7.43 -8.36
CA CYS A 13 -22.17 5.99 -8.67
C CYS A 13 -20.83 5.61 -9.31
N LEU A 14 -20.37 6.38 -10.31
CA LEU A 14 -19.09 6.11 -10.97
C LEU A 14 -17.89 6.30 -10.02
N ALA A 15 -17.95 7.27 -9.11
CA ALA A 15 -16.94 7.46 -8.08
C ALA A 15 -16.88 6.28 -7.09
N GLN A 16 -18.03 5.72 -6.72
CA GLN A 16 -18.12 4.51 -5.91
C GLN A 16 -17.47 3.32 -6.63
N VAL A 17 -17.81 3.12 -7.91
CA VAL A 17 -17.24 2.04 -8.74
C VAL A 17 -15.73 2.17 -8.85
N PHE A 18 -15.21 3.38 -9.10
CA PHE A 18 -13.78 3.65 -9.10
C PHE A 18 -13.11 3.23 -7.79
N THR A 19 -13.69 3.64 -6.67
CA THR A 19 -13.18 3.28 -5.33
C THR A 19 -13.14 1.76 -5.13
N ASN A 20 -14.24 1.08 -5.47
CA ASN A 20 -14.34 -0.36 -5.34
C ASN A 20 -13.30 -1.09 -6.22
N MET A 21 -13.06 -0.60 -7.44
CA MET A 21 -12.06 -1.17 -8.35
C MET A 21 -10.63 -1.02 -7.81
N GLU A 22 -10.25 0.17 -7.36
CA GLU A 22 -8.86 0.46 -6.98
C GLU A 22 -8.51 -0.05 -5.59
N PHE A 23 -9.41 0.09 -4.62
CA PHE A 23 -9.12 -0.23 -3.22
C PHE A 23 -9.59 -1.63 -2.83
N MET A 24 -10.71 -2.11 -3.36
CA MET A 24 -11.27 -3.42 -3.02
C MET A 24 -10.98 -4.50 -4.08
N GLY A 25 -10.47 -4.12 -5.25
CA GLY A 25 -10.13 -5.05 -6.32
C GLY A 25 -11.35 -5.62 -7.06
N CYS A 26 -12.51 -4.98 -6.94
CA CYS A 26 -13.74 -5.40 -7.61
C CYS A 26 -13.59 -5.33 -9.14
N LYS A 27 -14.26 -6.25 -9.84
CA LYS A 27 -14.35 -6.29 -11.30
C LYS A 27 -15.78 -6.03 -11.73
N TYR A 28 -15.92 -5.28 -12.81
CA TYR A 28 -17.18 -4.92 -13.44
C TYR A 28 -17.12 -5.30 -14.94
N PRO A 29 -18.24 -5.25 -15.67
CA PRO A 29 -18.22 -5.43 -17.12
C PRO A 29 -17.20 -4.52 -17.81
N ALA A 30 -16.63 -5.01 -18.91
CA ALA A 30 -15.51 -4.36 -19.60
C ALA A 30 -15.80 -2.90 -19.99
N GLU A 31 -17.04 -2.63 -20.41
CA GLU A 31 -17.50 -1.30 -20.77
C GLU A 31 -17.39 -0.31 -19.58
N THR A 32 -17.90 -0.69 -18.41
CA THR A 32 -17.83 0.12 -17.20
C THR A 32 -16.39 0.35 -16.74
N MET A 33 -15.58 -0.71 -16.77
CA MET A 33 -14.16 -0.62 -16.39
C MET A 33 -13.41 0.37 -17.26
N ARG A 34 -13.67 0.35 -18.58
CA ARG A 34 -13.06 1.28 -19.55
C ARG A 34 -13.51 2.71 -19.32
N MET A 35 -14.83 2.94 -19.19
CA MET A 35 -15.38 4.28 -18.93
C MET A 35 -14.80 4.90 -17.66
N VAL A 36 -14.75 4.14 -16.58
CA VAL A 36 -14.18 4.61 -15.31
C VAL A 36 -12.68 4.89 -15.44
N ALA A 37 -11.94 4.03 -16.15
CA ALA A 37 -10.50 4.23 -16.36
C ALA A 37 -10.18 5.50 -17.17
N GLU A 38 -11.02 5.84 -18.16
CA GLU A 38 -10.89 7.08 -18.94
C GLU A 38 -11.22 8.32 -18.09
N LEU A 39 -12.31 8.28 -17.32
CA LEU A 39 -12.71 9.42 -16.48
C LEU A 39 -11.78 9.67 -15.29
N SER A 40 -11.15 8.62 -14.76
CA SER A 40 -10.32 8.68 -13.56
C SER A 40 -8.83 8.89 -13.84
N GLN A 41 -8.40 9.11 -15.09
CA GLN A 41 -6.97 9.12 -15.44
C GLN A 41 -6.14 10.10 -14.60
N GLU A 42 -6.61 11.34 -14.48
CA GLU A 42 -5.89 12.39 -13.74
C GLU A 42 -5.87 12.10 -12.23
N VAL A 43 -7.00 11.68 -11.67
CA VAL A 43 -7.15 11.40 -10.24
C VAL A 43 -6.36 10.16 -9.83
N ALA A 44 -6.30 9.15 -10.69
CA ALA A 44 -5.62 7.89 -10.40
C ALA A 44 -4.10 7.94 -10.67
N LYS A 45 -3.60 8.98 -11.36
CA LYS A 45 -2.21 9.06 -11.81
C LYS A 45 -1.22 8.96 -10.64
N ASP A 46 -1.39 9.82 -9.64
CA ASP A 46 -0.48 9.90 -8.50
C ASP A 46 -0.63 8.68 -7.58
N PHE A 47 -1.86 8.23 -7.36
CA PHE A 47 -2.14 7.05 -6.56
C PHE A 47 -1.51 5.77 -7.15
N ARG A 48 -1.61 5.59 -8.48
CA ARG A 48 -1.03 4.43 -9.17
C ARG A 48 0.50 4.49 -9.19
N SER A 49 1.09 5.68 -9.33
CA SER A 49 2.55 5.84 -9.30
C SER A 49 3.13 5.54 -7.91
N GLU A 50 2.49 6.05 -6.85
CA GLU A 50 2.87 5.74 -5.46
C GLU A 50 2.72 4.24 -5.15
N ARG A 51 1.64 3.62 -5.64
CA ARG A 51 1.43 2.18 -5.42
C ARG A 51 2.46 1.32 -6.18
N ALA A 52 2.98 1.79 -7.30
CA ALA A 52 4.00 1.07 -8.09
C ALA A 52 5.38 1.06 -7.41
N THR A 53 5.73 2.11 -6.65
CA THR A 53 7.01 2.21 -5.93
C THR A 53 7.01 1.44 -4.61
N ARG A 54 5.83 1.09 -4.07
CA ARG A 54 5.74 0.26 -2.86
C ARG A 54 6.51 -1.05 -3.05
N LEU A 55 7.35 -1.37 -2.06
CA LEU A 55 8.16 -2.58 -2.05
C LEU A 55 7.25 -3.81 -2.20
N LYS A 56 7.35 -4.46 -3.35
CA LYS A 56 6.68 -5.74 -3.61
C LYS A 56 7.39 -6.82 -2.80
N ARG A 57 6.64 -7.83 -2.33
CA ARG A 57 7.26 -9.02 -1.76
C ARG A 57 8.13 -9.67 -2.83
N THR A 58 9.44 -9.68 -2.61
CA THR A 58 10.39 -10.38 -3.46
C THR A 58 10.67 -11.74 -2.83
N PHE A 59 10.64 -12.80 -3.65
CA PHE A 59 11.15 -14.10 -3.27
C PHE A 59 12.60 -14.16 -3.75
N VAL A 60 13.54 -14.15 -2.81
CA VAL A 60 14.97 -14.25 -3.10
C VAL A 60 15.52 -15.54 -2.48
N ALA A 61 16.50 -16.13 -3.13
CA ALA A 61 17.23 -17.26 -2.56
C ALA A 61 17.96 -16.82 -1.28
N ALA A 62 18.12 -17.76 -0.34
CA ALA A 62 18.81 -17.47 0.92
C ALA A 62 20.26 -16.99 0.69
N SER A 63 20.94 -17.52 -0.34
CA SER A 63 22.27 -17.11 -0.76
C SER A 63 22.31 -15.65 -1.22
N ASP A 64 21.40 -15.24 -2.10
CA ASP A 64 21.34 -13.88 -2.65
C ASP A 64 21.01 -12.84 -1.55
N ALA A 65 20.08 -13.17 -0.64
CA ALA A 65 19.79 -12.33 0.51
C ALA A 65 20.98 -12.19 1.48
N ALA A 66 21.75 -13.27 1.69
CA ALA A 66 22.95 -13.25 2.53
C ALA A 66 24.08 -12.42 1.87
N GLU A 67 24.26 -12.59 0.56
CA GLU A 67 25.28 -11.87 -0.20
C GLU A 67 24.99 -10.36 -0.26
N ALA A 68 23.73 -9.96 -0.47
CA ALA A 68 23.30 -8.56 -0.42
C ALA A 68 23.61 -7.91 0.95
N ARG A 69 23.40 -8.64 2.05
CA ARG A 69 23.73 -8.17 3.41
C ARG A 69 25.23 -8.07 3.65
N ALA A 70 26.02 -9.00 3.11
CA ALA A 70 27.47 -9.00 3.25
C ALA A 70 28.13 -7.87 2.45
N LYS A 71 27.63 -7.58 1.24
CA LYS A 71 28.09 -6.47 0.38
C LYS A 71 27.76 -5.11 0.99
N GLY A 72 26.57 -4.93 1.57
CA GLY A 72 26.16 -3.67 2.23
C GLY A 72 26.94 -3.30 3.50
N ARG A 73 27.72 -4.23 4.09
CA ARG A 73 28.57 -3.97 5.27
C ARG A 73 29.97 -3.46 4.94
N LYS A 74 30.41 -3.56 3.68
CA LYS A 74 31.80 -3.24 3.30
C LYS A 74 32.09 -1.72 3.21
N SER A 75 31.07 -0.86 3.24
CA SER A 75 31.24 0.60 3.16
C SER A 75 31.42 1.31 4.52
N SER A 76 31.46 0.59 5.65
CA SER A 76 31.65 1.18 6.98
C SER A 76 32.88 0.65 7.73
N GLN A 77 33.84 0.04 7.04
CA GLN A 77 35.10 -0.40 7.64
C GLN A 77 36.28 0.39 7.07
N THR A 78 36.39 1.65 7.49
CA THR A 78 37.69 2.32 7.58
C THR A 78 37.98 2.58 9.05
N ALA A 79 38.95 1.81 9.56
CA ALA A 79 39.79 2.00 10.76
C ALA A 79 39.13 2.01 12.16
N ASN A 80 39.15 0.86 12.85
CA ASN A 80 40.12 0.57 13.92
C ASN A 80 39.81 -0.73 14.70
N GLY A 81 40.83 -1.60 14.82
CA GLY A 81 41.14 -2.36 16.04
C GLY A 81 40.25 -3.54 16.48
N ILE A 82 40.51 -4.73 15.92
CA ILE A 82 40.65 -6.05 16.59
C ILE A 82 39.86 -6.28 17.89
N HIS A 83 38.74 -7.02 17.85
CA HIS A 83 38.47 -8.13 18.79
C HIS A 83 37.44 -9.12 18.22
N SER A 84 37.88 -10.37 18.03
CA SER A 84 37.03 -11.52 17.77
C SER A 84 36.58 -12.12 19.10
N THR A 85 35.28 -12.09 19.42
CA THR A 85 34.68 -13.08 20.32
C THR A 85 33.27 -13.43 19.85
N THR A 86 33.07 -14.71 19.62
CA THR A 86 31.82 -15.40 19.35
C THR A 86 30.83 -15.19 20.50
N SER A 87 29.63 -14.70 20.21
CA SER A 87 28.46 -14.85 21.07
C SER A 87 27.20 -14.88 20.22
N MET A 88 26.59 -16.06 20.13
CA MET A 88 25.26 -16.30 19.62
C MET A 88 24.24 -15.71 20.60
N GLN A 89 23.70 -14.53 20.31
CA GLN A 89 22.56 -13.99 21.05
C GLN A 89 21.33 -13.90 20.13
N GLY A 90 20.49 -14.93 20.23
CA GLY A 90 19.15 -14.92 19.69
C GLY A 90 18.36 -13.77 20.30
N LYS A 91 18.01 -12.78 19.47
CA LYS A 91 17.05 -11.74 19.84
C LYS A 91 15.68 -12.38 19.98
N THR A 92 15.25 -12.57 21.23
CA THR A 92 13.92 -13.03 21.60
C THR A 92 12.85 -12.13 20.97
N ARG A 93 11.89 -12.77 20.30
CA ARG A 93 10.72 -12.21 19.63
C ARG A 93 9.72 -11.57 20.60
N LYS A 94 10.08 -10.47 21.27
CA LYS A 94 9.13 -9.77 22.16
C LYS A 94 8.84 -8.31 21.76
N ASP A 95 9.72 -7.67 21.00
CA ASP A 95 9.51 -6.25 20.62
C ASP A 95 8.71 -6.03 19.32
N LEU A 96 8.34 -7.10 18.59
CA LEU A 96 7.55 -6.97 17.36
C LEU A 96 6.03 -7.09 17.58
N VAL A 97 5.57 -7.39 18.79
CA VAL A 97 4.13 -7.60 19.10
C VAL A 97 3.42 -6.33 19.57
N VAL A 98 4.13 -5.20 19.72
CA VAL A 98 3.50 -3.93 20.14
C VAL A 98 3.27 -2.97 18.97
N LYS A 99 3.90 -3.19 17.81
CA LYS A 99 3.75 -2.29 16.64
C LYS A 99 2.73 -2.74 15.59
N LEU A 100 1.91 -3.74 15.91
CA LEU A 100 0.78 -4.16 15.08
C LEU A 100 -0.58 -3.88 15.75
N GLN A 101 -0.71 -2.83 16.57
CA GLN A 101 -1.98 -2.58 17.23
C GLN A 101 -2.31 -1.11 17.54
N VAL A 102 -2.02 -0.15 16.66
CA VAL A 102 -2.81 1.09 16.63
C VAL A 102 -2.60 1.81 15.29
N ASN A 103 -3.48 1.52 14.35
CA ASN A 103 -4.09 2.50 13.45
C ASN A 103 -5.40 1.91 12.95
N LEU A 104 -6.21 1.43 13.90
CA LEU A 104 -7.64 1.36 13.73
C LEU A 104 -8.20 2.65 14.32
N LEU A 105 -8.14 3.72 13.53
CA LEU A 105 -8.95 4.89 13.81
C LEU A 105 -10.42 4.46 13.73
N PRO A 106 -11.25 4.74 14.75
CA PRO A 106 -12.67 4.49 14.64
C PRO A 106 -13.20 5.38 13.52
N LYS A 107 -13.61 4.76 12.41
CA LYS A 107 -14.51 5.40 11.46
C LYS A 107 -15.78 5.67 12.25
N LYS A 108 -15.98 6.93 12.67
CA LYS A 108 -17.27 7.42 13.16
C LYS A 108 -18.26 7.14 12.03
N THR A 109 -19.08 6.12 12.21
CA THR A 109 -20.26 5.88 11.41
C THR A 109 -21.23 7.00 11.77
N GLU A 110 -21.23 8.07 10.99
CA GLU A 110 -22.43 8.90 10.90
C GLU A 110 -23.46 8.07 10.13
N SER A 111 -24.43 7.56 10.87
CA SER A 111 -25.67 7.04 10.34
C SER A 111 -26.35 8.19 9.58
N VAL A 112 -26.29 8.14 8.25
CA VAL A 112 -27.18 8.94 7.44
C VAL A 112 -28.52 8.21 7.42
N ASP A 113 -29.47 8.68 8.23
CA ASP A 113 -30.84 8.19 8.21
C ASP A 113 -31.43 8.40 6.82
N PHE A 114 -31.76 7.29 6.15
CA PHE A 114 -32.49 7.28 4.88
C PHE A 114 -33.97 6.95 5.12
N SER A 115 -34.57 7.57 6.14
CA SER A 115 -36.00 7.55 6.37
C SER A 115 -36.60 8.87 5.89
N GLY A 116 -36.88 8.97 4.58
CA GLY A 116 -37.46 10.18 4.02
C GLY A 116 -37.66 10.24 2.50
N LEU A 117 -37.83 9.10 1.82
CA LEU A 117 -38.33 9.03 0.43
C LEU A 117 -39.48 8.03 0.36
#